data_AF-A0A4P7IGA4-F1
#
_entry.id   AF-A0A4P7IGA4-F1
#
_cell.length_a   1.000
_cell.length_b   1.000
_cell.length_c   1.000
_cell.angle_alpha   90.00
_cell.angle_beta   90.00
_cell.angle_gamma   90.00
#
_symmetry.space_group_name_H-M   'P 1'
#
loop_
_entity.id
_entity.type
_entity.pdbx_description
1 polymer ?
#
loop_
_entity_poly.entity_id
_entity_poly.type
_entity_poly.pdbx_seq_one_letter_code
_entity_poly.pdbx_strand_id
1 'polypeptide(L)'
;MTISTTRSRFRTIGSATLAGAVGLGMGALAVATAAPASAAAIDKNISYTCVITDADANGDGSIDVPYLPITQPVVARTRVTIPDTVAKGETIPETPVLIDIDLSSVADTARTSFGTHVKGGSSNTQVHFGINGTDNAYTLQNLSAPWMVIPNNNPTGLEAPGTWVVPVAGTAPVVTVPDSASGTITVDGPSSFTIDAFHNSTGTDPHVGTSHLECTVINVDELRLGTIQVEGTDASKTTTLAATAAPSPVDKPATVNFAVTPATGTGTVALSYQGTEIGKATVAAGAASISIPATTFPKVGTYALQAEYSGDATHLGSKANVSVVRTAATLPPVVPAPIADAKINAKPKPKAFKVNKAAKLKIAIKSASTSLAGKIVVKVGSKTLGKGKTDDAGKATIKLKKIKKKYVKKGKIKLKVTYGGNATTEKAKKTVKVKVKG
;
A
#
# COMPACT_ATOMS: atom_id res chain seq x y z
N MET A 1 -32.19 -2.75 -23.61
CA MET A 1 -32.44 -1.67 -24.58
C MET A 1 -32.32 -0.37 -23.78
N THR A 2 -31.35 0.53 -23.87
CA THR A 2 -30.18 0.76 -24.73
C THR A 2 -29.40 1.89 -24.01
N ILE A 3 -28.17 1.64 -23.55
CA ILE A 3 -26.90 2.35 -23.87
C ILE A 3 -26.63 3.76 -23.26
N SER A 4 -25.44 3.84 -22.62
CA SER A 4 -24.44 4.94 -22.50
C SER A 4 -24.74 6.28 -21.83
N THR A 5 -23.79 7.11 -21.35
CA THR A 5 -22.36 7.07 -20.92
C THR A 5 -21.98 8.56 -20.72
N THR A 6 -21.44 8.92 -19.55
CA THR A 6 -20.44 10.00 -19.26
C THR A 6 -20.67 11.46 -19.71
N ARG A 7 -20.56 12.42 -18.77
CA ARG A 7 -19.46 13.43 -18.68
C ARG A 7 -19.63 14.46 -17.55
N SER A 8 -18.61 14.48 -16.69
CA SER A 8 -18.02 15.61 -15.95
C SER A 8 -18.35 17.01 -16.49
N ARG A 9 -18.73 17.93 -15.58
CA ARG A 9 -18.22 19.31 -15.52
C ARG A 9 -18.23 19.82 -14.07
N PHE A 10 -17.03 20.07 -13.54
CA PHE A 10 -16.77 20.79 -12.30
C PHE A 10 -17.26 22.25 -12.42
N ARG A 11 -17.93 22.74 -11.38
CA ARG A 11 -18.44 24.11 -11.27
C ARG A 11 -17.30 25.09 -10.96
N THR A 12 -17.34 26.18 -11.70
CA THR A 12 -16.62 27.45 -11.61
C THR A 12 -16.56 28.00 -10.18
N ILE A 13 -15.36 28.30 -9.67
CA ILE A 13 -15.15 29.10 -8.46
C ILE A 13 -15.17 30.57 -8.87
N GLY A 14 -16.00 31.34 -8.16
CA GLY A 14 -16.21 32.77 -8.37
C GLY A 14 -14.97 33.60 -8.06
N SER A 15 -14.77 34.59 -8.92
CA SER A 15 -13.78 35.66 -8.84
C SER A 15 -14.12 36.58 -7.65
N ALA A 16 -13.18 36.75 -6.72
CA ALA A 16 -13.21 37.85 -5.75
C ALA A 16 -12.37 39.01 -6.30
N THR A 17 -13.00 40.16 -6.30
CA THR A 17 -12.60 41.45 -6.86
C THR A 17 -11.38 42.08 -6.16
N LEU A 18 -10.49 42.64 -6.99
CA LEU A 18 -9.42 43.56 -6.62
C LEU A 18 -9.97 44.92 -6.16
N ALA A 19 -9.47 45.40 -5.04
CA ALA A 19 -9.19 46.81 -4.73
C ALA A 19 -7.85 46.78 -3.97
N GLY A 20 -6.76 47.43 -4.36
CA GLY A 20 -6.63 48.74 -4.98
C GLY A 20 -6.02 49.70 -3.95
N ALA A 21 -4.72 49.58 -3.69
CA ALA A 21 -3.92 50.65 -3.08
C ALA A 21 -2.47 50.52 -3.54
N VAL A 22 -2.07 51.49 -4.36
CA VAL A 22 -0.73 51.68 -4.91
C VAL A 22 0.16 52.27 -3.82
N GLY A 23 1.27 51.61 -3.52
CA GLY A 23 2.40 52.15 -2.77
C GLY A 23 3.68 51.73 -3.47
N LEU A 24 4.27 52.64 -4.24
CA LEU A 24 5.57 52.47 -4.91
C LEU A 24 6.67 52.53 -3.84
N GLY A 25 7.42 51.45 -3.68
CA GLY A 25 8.66 51.39 -2.91
C GLY A 25 9.55 50.32 -3.50
N MET A 26 10.68 50.73 -4.07
CA MET A 26 11.69 49.88 -4.70
C MET A 26 12.40 49.03 -3.64
N GLY A 27 12.56 47.73 -3.88
CA GLY A 27 13.45 46.89 -3.07
C GLY A 27 13.13 45.40 -3.15
N ALA A 28 13.96 44.66 -3.89
CA ALA A 28 14.07 43.20 -3.94
C ALA A 28 12.75 42.41 -4.11
N LEU A 29 12.42 42.10 -5.37
CA LEU A 29 11.57 40.95 -5.68
C LEU A 29 12.34 39.68 -5.27
N ALA A 30 12.25 39.30 -4.00
CA ALA A 30 12.66 37.98 -3.56
C ALA A 30 11.78 36.99 -4.33
N VAL A 31 12.40 36.25 -5.25
CA VAL A 31 11.79 35.06 -5.81
C VAL A 31 11.67 34.10 -4.64
N ALA A 32 10.52 34.11 -3.97
CA ALA A 32 10.14 33.05 -3.06
C ALA A 32 10.00 31.80 -3.91
N THR A 33 11.10 31.07 -4.10
CA THR A 33 11.02 29.66 -4.48
C THR A 33 10.19 29.04 -3.38
N ALA A 34 8.98 28.61 -3.74
CA ALA A 34 8.09 27.96 -2.80
C ALA A 34 8.89 26.85 -2.11
N ALA A 35 9.00 26.91 -0.79
CA ALA A 35 9.62 25.85 -0.02
C ALA A 35 8.97 24.52 -0.48
N PRO A 36 9.76 23.45 -0.67
CA PRO A 36 9.19 22.15 -0.99
C PRO A 36 8.13 21.82 0.07
N ALA A 37 7.07 21.09 -0.30
CA ALA A 37 5.93 20.81 0.56
C ALA A 37 6.27 20.02 1.86
N SER A 38 7.55 19.71 2.07
CA SER A 38 8.15 18.96 3.18
C SER A 38 9.39 19.69 3.73
N ALA A 39 9.23 20.92 4.22
CA ALA A 39 10.30 21.65 4.91
C ALA A 39 9.80 22.23 6.24
N ALA A 40 10.56 22.02 7.31
CA ALA A 40 10.27 22.51 8.63
C ALA A 40 10.97 23.86 8.91
N ALA A 41 10.20 24.83 9.38
CA ALA A 41 10.75 26.04 9.96
C ALA A 41 11.28 25.74 11.37
N ILE A 42 12.56 25.98 11.57
CA ILE A 42 13.25 25.85 12.86
C ILE A 42 13.33 27.23 13.51
N ASP A 43 13.06 27.28 14.82
CA ASP A 43 13.21 28.45 15.67
C ASP A 43 13.73 27.97 17.03
N LYS A 44 15.03 28.16 17.28
CA LYS A 44 15.73 27.60 18.44
C LYS A 44 16.66 28.61 19.09
N ASN A 45 16.66 28.61 20.41
CA ASN A 45 17.65 29.34 21.20
C ASN A 45 18.86 28.44 21.47
N ILE A 46 20.05 28.99 21.25
CA ILE A 46 21.32 28.35 21.56
C ILE A 46 22.11 29.30 22.46
N SER A 47 22.57 28.78 23.58
CA SER A 47 23.30 29.55 24.59
C SER A 47 24.79 29.45 24.35
N TYR A 48 25.45 30.60 24.26
CA TYR A 48 26.89 30.75 24.05
C TYR A 48 27.53 31.47 25.22
N THR A 49 28.77 31.09 25.53
CA THR A 49 29.69 31.91 26.28
C THR A 49 30.52 32.70 25.29
N CYS A 50 30.41 34.02 25.33
CA CYS A 50 31.16 34.88 24.44
C CYS A 50 32.23 35.66 25.20
N VAL A 51 33.40 35.78 24.58
CA VAL A 51 34.52 36.58 25.04
C VAL A 51 34.65 37.77 24.12
N ILE A 52 34.68 38.96 24.71
CA ILE A 52 34.92 40.20 23.97
C ILE A 52 36.41 40.54 24.04
N THR A 53 37.05 40.68 22.89
CA THR A 53 38.44 41.13 22.76
C THR A 53 38.48 42.39 21.91
N ASP A 54 39.22 43.39 22.36
CA ASP A 54 39.46 44.61 21.58
C ASP A 54 40.65 44.38 20.65
N ALA A 55 40.45 44.56 19.35
CA ALA A 55 41.49 44.32 18.35
C ALA A 55 42.20 45.62 17.96
N ASP A 56 41.47 46.74 18.00
CA ASP A 56 41.96 48.09 17.74
C ASP A 56 40.92 49.07 18.28
N ALA A 57 40.99 49.40 19.57
CA ALA A 57 40.01 50.23 20.29
C ALA A 57 39.88 51.64 19.68
N ASN A 58 40.95 52.13 19.06
CA ASN A 58 41.09 53.51 18.60
C ASN A 58 41.07 53.64 17.06
N GLY A 59 41.13 52.52 16.32
CA GLY A 59 41.21 52.51 14.85
C GLY A 59 42.52 53.08 14.30
N ASP A 60 43.55 53.20 15.14
CA ASP A 60 44.87 53.75 14.81
C ASP A 60 45.96 52.66 14.70
N GLY A 61 45.54 51.39 14.73
CA GLY A 61 46.41 50.22 14.70
C GLY A 61 47.13 49.95 16.03
N SER A 62 46.81 50.68 17.10
CA SER A 62 47.30 50.40 18.44
C SER A 62 46.37 49.41 19.16
N ILE A 63 46.95 48.32 19.65
CA ILE A 63 46.30 47.49 20.68
C ILE A 63 46.54 48.23 22.01
N ASP A 64 45.86 49.36 22.19
CA ASP A 64 45.96 50.11 23.43
C ASP A 64 44.98 49.52 24.45
N VAL A 65 45.57 49.06 25.56
CA VAL A 65 44.99 48.64 26.84
C VAL A 65 44.72 47.12 27.03
N PRO A 66 45.25 46.50 28.12
CA PRO A 66 44.94 45.14 28.54
C PRO A 66 43.56 45.11 29.21
N TYR A 67 42.47 45.27 28.46
CA TYR A 67 41.16 44.93 28.98
C TYR A 67 41.09 43.41 29.14
N LEU A 68 40.86 42.96 30.37
CA LEU A 68 40.64 41.54 30.66
C LEU A 68 39.48 41.04 29.78
N PRO A 69 39.63 39.89 29.09
CA PRO A 69 38.57 39.35 28.27
C PRO A 69 37.29 39.22 29.09
N ILE A 70 36.22 39.86 28.61
CA ILE A 70 34.94 39.88 29.31
C ILE A 70 34.12 38.70 28.82
N THR A 71 33.95 37.71 29.69
CA THR A 71 33.21 36.48 29.41
C THR A 71 31.76 36.63 29.84
N GLN A 72 30.81 36.49 28.92
CA GLN A 72 29.38 36.71 29.18
C GLN A 72 28.51 35.67 28.50
N PRO A 73 27.41 35.23 29.13
CA PRO A 73 26.41 34.39 28.48
C PRO A 73 25.58 35.22 27.49
N VAL A 74 25.40 34.68 26.30
CA VAL A 74 24.65 35.26 25.18
C VAL A 74 23.69 34.21 24.64
N VAL A 75 22.47 34.61 24.29
CA VAL A 75 21.50 33.70 23.67
C VAL A 75 21.33 34.09 22.21
N ALA A 76 21.54 33.12 21.31
CA ALA A 76 21.27 33.28 19.89
C ALA A 76 20.00 32.52 19.51
N ARG A 77 18.97 33.25 19.07
CA ARG A 77 17.75 32.66 18.50
C ARG A 77 17.93 32.47 17.00
N THR A 78 18.16 31.23 16.60
CA THR A 78 18.39 30.82 15.21
C THR A 78 17.08 30.42 14.55
N ARG A 79 16.80 31.03 13.39
CA ARG A 79 15.68 30.71 12.51
C ARG A 79 16.17 30.33 11.13
N VAL A 80 15.77 29.14 10.69
CA VAL A 80 16.18 28.57 9.41
C VAL A 80 15.10 27.60 8.92
N THR A 81 14.98 27.39 7.61
CA THR A 81 14.10 26.35 7.06
C THR A 81 14.94 25.17 6.62
N ILE A 82 14.65 23.98 7.13
CA ILE A 82 15.39 22.77 6.80
C ILE A 82 14.41 21.79 6.11
N PRO A 83 14.78 21.16 4.98
CA PRO A 83 13.94 20.14 4.37
C PRO A 83 13.76 18.94 5.30
N ASP A 84 12.57 18.34 5.30
CA ASP A 84 12.28 17.12 6.08
C ASP A 84 12.89 15.89 5.41
N THR A 85 12.92 15.87 4.07
CA THR A 85 13.45 14.78 3.24
C THR A 85 14.32 15.31 2.10
N VAL A 86 15.35 14.55 1.71
CA VAL A 86 16.23 14.83 0.55
C VAL A 86 16.65 13.55 -0.14
N ALA A 87 16.67 13.52 -1.48
CA ALA A 87 17.17 12.36 -2.23
C ALA A 87 18.70 12.33 -2.33
N LYS A 88 19.23 11.15 -2.66
CA LYS A 88 20.66 10.96 -2.94
C LYS A 88 21.07 11.72 -4.19
N GLY A 89 22.19 12.43 -4.13
CA GLY A 89 22.68 13.28 -5.22
C GLY A 89 21.88 14.57 -5.39
N GLU A 90 20.84 14.80 -4.58
CA GLU A 90 20.08 16.05 -4.59
C GLU A 90 20.87 17.16 -3.89
N THR A 91 20.66 18.39 -4.37
CA THR A 91 21.25 19.59 -3.78
C THR A 91 20.24 20.29 -2.89
N ILE A 92 20.57 20.47 -1.61
CA ILE A 92 19.88 21.42 -0.73
C ILE A 92 20.23 22.82 -1.24
N PRO A 93 19.24 23.65 -1.61
CA PRO A 93 19.50 24.98 -2.15
C PRO A 93 20.10 25.90 -1.08
N GLU A 94 20.64 27.02 -1.54
CA GLU A 94 21.07 28.09 -0.65
C GLU A 94 19.92 28.49 0.29
N THR A 95 20.18 28.44 1.59
CA THR A 95 19.13 28.56 2.61
C THR A 95 19.37 29.81 3.45
N PRO A 96 18.41 30.74 3.52
CA PRO A 96 18.51 31.90 4.40
C PRO A 96 18.57 31.50 5.87
N VAL A 97 19.49 32.11 6.61
CA VAL A 97 19.66 31.93 8.05
C VAL A 97 19.50 33.29 8.73
N LEU A 98 18.61 33.34 9.72
CA LEU A 98 18.38 34.52 10.56
C LEU A 98 18.76 34.17 12.00
N ILE A 99 19.58 35.00 12.64
CA ILE A 99 20.04 34.79 14.01
C ILE A 99 19.82 36.08 14.78
N ASP A 100 18.97 36.05 15.80
CA ASP A 100 18.82 37.17 16.73
C ASP A 100 19.70 36.92 17.95
N ILE A 101 20.72 37.75 18.15
CA ILE A 101 21.65 37.64 19.27
C ILE A 101 21.20 38.58 20.39
N ASP A 102 20.81 38.03 21.54
CA ASP A 102 20.49 38.81 22.74
C ASP A 102 21.77 39.19 23.47
N LEU A 103 22.16 40.46 23.33
CA LEU A 103 23.32 41.08 23.97
C LEU A 103 22.92 42.00 25.13
N SER A 104 21.68 41.91 25.62
CA SER A 104 21.17 42.82 26.67
C SER A 104 22.04 42.80 27.93
N SER A 105 22.64 41.64 28.26
CA SER A 105 23.54 41.47 29.41
C SER A 105 24.85 42.24 29.29
N VAL A 106 25.27 42.56 28.06
CA VAL A 106 26.56 43.20 27.78
C VAL A 106 26.42 44.62 27.24
N ALA A 107 25.19 45.14 27.11
CA ALA A 107 24.92 46.44 26.50
C ALA A 107 25.66 47.60 27.18
N ASP A 108 25.65 47.68 28.51
CA ASP A 108 26.32 48.76 29.24
C ASP A 108 27.84 48.71 29.06
N THR A 109 28.43 47.52 29.21
CA THR A 109 29.86 47.28 28.99
C THR A 109 30.26 47.62 27.56
N ALA A 110 29.51 47.12 26.58
CA ALA A 110 29.74 47.38 25.17
C ALA A 110 29.62 48.88 24.86
N ARG A 111 28.66 49.58 25.48
CA ARG A 111 28.47 51.01 25.28
C ARG A 111 29.60 51.85 25.87
N THR A 112 30.13 51.47 27.04
CA THR A 112 31.29 52.13 27.65
C THR A 112 32.60 51.86 26.90
N SER A 113 32.74 50.66 26.34
CA SER A 113 33.98 50.21 25.70
C SER A 113 34.05 50.54 24.21
N PHE A 114 32.93 50.49 23.49
CA PHE A 114 32.88 50.53 22.02
C PHE A 114 32.08 51.73 21.47
N GLY A 115 31.49 52.55 22.33
CA GLY A 115 30.72 53.73 21.92
C GLY A 115 29.23 53.44 21.73
N THR A 116 28.56 54.16 20.84
CA THR A 116 27.09 54.21 20.82
C THR A 116 26.46 53.39 19.71
N HIS A 117 27.24 53.00 18.70
CA HIS A 117 26.77 52.25 17.54
C HIS A 117 27.71 51.10 17.23
N VAL A 118 27.14 49.98 16.80
CA VAL A 118 27.89 48.82 16.32
C VAL A 118 27.29 48.27 15.03
N LYS A 119 28.13 47.78 14.15
CA LYS A 119 27.78 46.82 13.09
C LYS A 119 28.70 45.61 13.24
N GLY A 120 28.33 44.48 12.66
CA GLY A 120 29.26 43.35 12.66
C GLY A 120 28.95 42.31 11.61
N GLY A 121 29.80 41.31 11.54
CA GLY A 121 29.60 40.15 10.70
C GLY A 121 30.55 39.03 11.07
N SER A 122 30.36 37.87 10.47
CA SER A 122 31.27 36.74 10.62
C SER A 122 31.58 36.15 9.26
N SER A 123 32.84 35.78 9.06
CA SER A 123 33.29 35.04 7.88
C SER A 123 33.74 33.62 8.20
N ASN A 124 33.72 33.21 9.48
CA ASN A 124 34.23 31.92 9.94
C ASN A 124 33.16 31.02 10.59
N THR A 125 31.90 31.44 10.62
CA THR A 125 30.80 30.66 11.21
C THR A 125 30.49 29.44 10.35
N GLN A 126 30.47 28.25 10.96
CA GLN A 126 30.22 26.99 10.26
C GLN A 126 28.97 26.27 10.80
N VAL A 127 28.19 25.69 9.89
CA VAL A 127 27.14 24.72 10.20
C VAL A 127 27.61 23.32 9.84
N HIS A 128 27.19 22.34 10.64
CA HIS A 128 27.72 20.99 10.59
C HIS A 128 26.63 20.01 10.15
N PHE A 129 26.94 19.20 9.14
CA PHE A 129 26.06 18.16 8.62
C PHE A 129 26.67 16.78 8.91
N GLY A 130 26.04 16.06 9.85
CA GLY A 130 26.40 14.69 10.14
C GLY A 130 25.78 13.75 9.11
N ILE A 131 26.59 13.18 8.22
CA ILE A 131 26.17 12.25 7.16
C ILE A 131 26.89 10.92 7.35
N ASN A 132 26.15 9.83 7.62
CA ASN A 132 26.71 8.50 7.90
C ASN A 132 27.81 8.50 9.00
N GLY A 133 27.70 9.36 10.00
CA GLY A 133 28.71 9.51 11.06
C GLY A 133 29.95 10.35 10.68
N THR A 134 29.99 10.91 9.47
CA THR A 134 30.99 11.90 9.06
C THR A 134 30.44 13.31 9.28
N ASP A 135 31.22 14.16 9.94
CA ASP A 135 30.88 15.57 10.12
C ASP A 135 31.38 16.40 8.93
N ASN A 136 30.48 17.16 8.31
CA ASN A 136 30.77 18.00 7.15
C ASN A 136 30.46 19.45 7.50
N ALA A 137 31.49 20.29 7.53
CA ALA A 137 31.36 21.69 7.88
C ALA A 137 31.15 22.57 6.65
N TYR A 138 30.17 23.47 6.72
CA TYR A 138 29.84 24.45 5.69
C TYR A 138 29.86 25.86 6.27
N THR A 139 30.66 26.75 5.68
CA THR A 139 30.76 28.15 6.13
C THR A 139 29.56 28.95 5.67
N LEU A 140 28.87 29.62 6.62
CA LEU A 140 27.80 30.55 6.31
C LEU A 140 28.35 31.76 5.56
N GLN A 141 27.61 32.20 4.54
CA GLN A 141 27.99 33.30 3.67
C GLN A 141 27.24 34.57 4.05
N ASN A 142 27.90 35.72 3.86
CA ASN A 142 27.33 37.05 4.04
C ASN A 142 26.70 37.28 5.43
N LEU A 143 27.20 36.61 6.47
CA LEU A 143 26.64 36.73 7.82
C LEU A 143 26.95 38.12 8.38
N SER A 144 25.95 39.01 8.44
CA SER A 144 26.14 40.41 8.81
C SER A 144 24.97 40.95 9.62
N ALA A 145 25.29 41.81 10.59
CA ALA A 145 24.39 42.64 11.35
C ALA A 145 24.41 44.08 10.83
N PRO A 146 23.26 44.74 10.69
CA PRO A 146 23.18 46.14 10.28
C PRO A 146 23.75 47.07 11.37
N TRP A 147 23.96 48.34 11.02
CA TRP A 147 24.25 49.37 12.02
C TRP A 147 23.11 49.49 13.02
N MET A 148 23.44 49.40 14.31
CA MET A 148 22.48 49.55 15.39
C MET A 148 23.01 50.40 16.52
N VAL A 149 22.09 51.08 17.20
CA VAL A 149 22.36 51.80 18.44
C VAL A 149 22.50 50.78 19.57
N ILE A 150 23.57 50.88 20.35
CA ILE A 150 23.72 50.13 21.60
C ILE A 150 22.83 50.84 22.64
N PRO A 151 21.81 50.18 23.22
CA PRO A 151 20.93 50.80 24.19
C PRO A 151 21.71 51.35 25.38
N ASN A 152 21.27 52.50 25.88
CA ASN A 152 21.77 53.02 27.15
C ASN A 152 20.91 52.46 28.26
N ASN A 153 21.35 51.39 28.93
CA ASN A 153 20.57 50.78 30.00
C ASN A 153 20.71 51.55 31.32
N ASN A 154 21.56 52.58 31.37
CA ASN A 154 21.75 53.37 32.58
C ASN A 154 22.20 54.83 32.32
N PRO A 155 21.27 55.80 32.25
CA PRO A 155 21.64 57.20 32.44
C PRO A 155 21.63 57.64 33.92
N THR A 156 20.81 57.02 34.81
CA THR A 156 20.58 57.50 36.20
C THR A 156 20.17 56.41 37.23
N GLY A 157 20.27 55.11 36.92
CA GLY A 157 20.05 53.99 37.86
C GLY A 157 18.60 53.59 38.14
N LEU A 158 17.63 54.02 37.31
CA LEU A 158 16.19 53.84 37.58
C LEU A 158 15.37 53.22 36.45
N GLU A 159 15.96 52.90 35.29
CA GLU A 159 15.23 52.25 34.19
C GLU A 159 15.58 50.75 34.11
N ALA A 160 14.60 49.93 33.71
CA ALA A 160 14.85 48.53 33.42
C ALA A 160 15.83 48.41 32.25
N PRO A 161 16.77 47.45 32.25
CA PRO A 161 17.72 47.29 31.16
C PRO A 161 16.96 47.12 29.84
N GLY A 162 17.27 47.99 28.88
CA GLY A 162 16.73 47.93 27.54
C GLY A 162 17.13 46.61 26.87
N THR A 163 16.18 46.03 26.14
CA THR A 163 16.44 44.85 25.33
C THR A 163 17.35 45.21 24.16
N TRP A 164 18.50 44.55 24.06
CA TRP A 164 19.44 44.70 22.96
C TRP A 164 19.56 43.40 22.17
N VAL A 165 18.75 43.28 21.11
CA VAL A 165 18.74 42.12 20.22
C VAL A 165 19.31 42.51 18.87
N VAL A 166 20.39 41.85 18.47
CA VAL A 166 21.10 42.08 17.21
C VAL A 166 20.65 41.08 16.16
N PRO A 167 19.92 41.50 15.11
CA PRO A 167 19.57 40.64 14.00
C PRO A 167 20.79 40.46 13.09
N VAL A 168 21.15 39.21 12.86
CA VAL A 168 22.21 38.79 11.94
C VAL A 168 21.56 37.96 10.85
N ALA A 169 21.83 38.31 9.59
CA ALA A 169 21.32 37.57 8.44
C ALA A 169 22.50 37.05 7.61
N GLY A 170 22.35 35.85 7.07
CA GLY A 170 23.31 35.22 6.16
C GLY A 170 22.68 34.09 5.38
N THR A 171 23.49 33.33 4.65
CA THR A 171 23.02 32.18 3.87
C THR A 171 23.90 30.96 4.08
N ALA A 172 23.26 29.80 4.25
CA ALA A 172 23.96 28.52 4.16
C ALA A 172 24.17 28.18 2.68
N PRO A 173 25.36 27.74 2.27
CA PRO A 173 25.66 27.45 0.86
C PRO A 173 24.85 26.27 0.34
N VAL A 174 24.87 26.07 -0.98
CA VAL A 174 24.31 24.87 -1.61
C VAL A 174 25.06 23.64 -1.10
N VAL A 175 24.32 22.63 -0.62
CA VAL A 175 24.89 21.38 -0.10
C VAL A 175 24.43 20.22 -0.97
N THR A 176 25.39 19.52 -1.60
CA THR A 176 25.09 18.28 -2.34
C THR A 176 25.09 17.09 -1.40
N VAL A 177 23.96 16.37 -1.34
CA VAL A 177 23.86 15.13 -0.57
C VAL A 177 24.62 14.03 -1.30
N PRO A 178 25.66 13.41 -0.69
CA PRO A 178 26.46 12.40 -1.37
C PRO A 178 25.63 11.14 -1.65
N ASP A 179 25.92 10.42 -2.72
CA ASP A 179 25.21 9.17 -3.10
C ASP A 179 25.31 8.06 -2.03
N SER A 180 26.36 8.14 -1.20
CA SER A 180 26.56 7.25 -0.06
C SER A 180 25.64 7.56 1.11
N ALA A 181 24.99 8.73 1.17
CA ALA A 181 24.15 9.15 2.28
C ALA A 181 23.02 8.14 2.56
N SER A 182 22.78 7.85 3.83
CA SER A 182 21.74 6.93 4.26
C SER A 182 21.26 7.25 5.67
N GLY A 183 20.00 6.92 5.94
CA GLY A 183 19.36 7.13 7.24
C GLY A 183 19.01 8.59 7.43
N THR A 184 19.52 9.17 8.50
CA THR A 184 19.21 10.53 8.92
C THR A 184 20.47 11.39 8.85
N ILE A 185 20.36 12.53 8.19
CA ILE A 185 21.37 13.60 8.24
C ILE A 185 21.05 14.48 9.43
N THR A 186 22.07 14.82 10.21
CA THR A 186 21.92 15.74 11.33
C THR A 186 22.38 17.13 10.94
N VAL A 187 21.66 18.16 11.37
CA VAL A 187 22.06 19.55 11.14
C VAL A 187 22.31 20.21 12.48
N ASP A 188 23.55 20.59 12.71
CA ASP A 188 24.06 21.20 13.92
C ASP A 188 24.50 22.63 13.64
N GLY A 189 24.16 23.56 14.54
CA GLY A 189 24.63 24.95 14.51
C GLY A 189 26.12 25.06 14.84
N PRO A 190 26.67 26.28 14.80
CA PRO A 190 28.08 26.50 15.10
C PRO A 190 28.39 26.20 16.56
N SER A 191 29.38 25.34 16.80
CA SER A 191 29.94 25.10 18.14
C SER A 191 30.74 26.30 18.65
N SER A 192 31.33 27.06 17.74
CA SER A 192 31.90 28.38 17.99
C SER A 192 31.81 29.28 16.76
N PHE A 193 31.89 30.59 16.96
CA PHE A 193 31.98 31.58 15.90
C PHE A 193 32.63 32.87 16.41
N THR A 194 33.17 33.67 15.49
CA THR A 194 33.68 35.00 15.79
C THR A 194 32.86 36.04 15.03
N ILE A 195 32.40 37.07 15.73
CA ILE A 195 31.83 38.27 15.10
C ILE A 195 32.86 39.37 15.15
N ASP A 196 33.21 39.89 13.98
CA ASP A 196 33.97 41.11 13.83
C ASP A 196 33.01 42.28 13.95
N ALA A 197 33.17 43.07 15.01
CA ALA A 197 32.36 44.24 15.31
C ALA A 197 33.15 45.50 14.97
N PHE A 198 32.48 46.42 14.27
CA PHE A 198 32.98 47.76 13.98
C PHE A 198 32.14 48.75 14.76
N HIS A 199 32.79 49.62 15.52
CA HIS A 199 32.11 50.47 16.48
C HIS A 199 32.53 51.94 16.36
N ASN A 200 31.65 52.85 16.79
CA ASN A 200 31.85 54.30 16.67
C ASN A 200 31.15 55.05 17.82
N SER A 201 31.77 56.13 18.30
CA SER A 201 31.27 56.99 19.37
C SER A 201 30.11 57.92 18.96
N THR A 202 30.06 58.40 17.70
CA THR A 202 29.09 59.44 17.26
C THR A 202 28.16 59.02 16.11
N GLY A 203 28.38 57.84 15.50
CA GLY A 203 27.62 57.39 14.32
C GLY A 203 28.01 58.10 13.01
N THR A 204 28.92 59.07 13.06
CA THR A 204 29.44 59.83 11.91
C THR A 204 30.98 59.99 11.89
N ASP A 205 31.68 59.53 12.93
CA ASP A 205 33.16 59.63 13.04
C ASP A 205 33.88 58.62 12.11
N PRO A 206 34.98 59.00 11.41
CA PRO A 206 35.85 58.03 10.73
C PRO A 206 36.66 57.11 11.64
N HIS A 207 36.78 57.38 12.95
CA HIS A 207 37.45 56.46 13.89
C HIS A 207 36.54 55.26 14.15
N VAL A 208 36.83 54.16 13.45
CA VAL A 208 36.13 52.88 13.58
C VAL A 208 37.05 51.95 14.35
N GLY A 209 36.78 51.78 15.64
CA GLY A 209 37.44 50.73 16.39
C GLY A 209 36.91 49.35 15.97
N THR A 210 37.75 48.33 16.10
CA THR A 210 37.39 46.94 15.79
C THR A 210 37.52 46.07 17.03
N SER A 211 36.52 45.24 17.26
CA SER A 211 36.50 44.27 18.36
C SER A 211 36.01 42.93 17.86
N HIS A 212 36.43 41.85 18.50
CA HIS A 212 35.97 40.50 18.22
C HIS A 212 35.09 40.00 19.35
N LEU A 213 33.97 39.39 18.99
CA LEU A 213 33.12 38.63 19.89
C LEU A 213 33.30 37.15 19.55
N GLU A 214 34.09 36.46 20.35
CA GLU A 214 34.36 35.02 20.20
C GLU A 214 33.39 34.23 21.05
N CYS A 215 32.45 33.53 20.42
CA CYS A 215 31.41 32.77 21.08
C CYS A 215 31.69 31.27 21.00
N THR A 216 31.51 30.56 22.11
CA THR A 216 31.56 29.08 22.19
C THR A 216 30.31 28.58 22.88
N VAL A 217 29.71 27.50 22.36
CA VAL A 217 28.45 26.97 22.89
C VAL A 217 28.60 26.53 24.35
N ILE A 218 27.57 26.78 25.17
CA ILE A 218 27.52 26.33 26.56
C ILE A 218 27.11 24.85 26.62
N ASN A 219 26.02 24.51 25.91
CA ASN A 219 25.44 23.17 25.91
C ASN A 219 25.45 22.60 24.49
N VAL A 220 26.28 21.58 24.25
CA VAL A 220 26.39 20.94 22.92
C VAL A 220 25.08 20.33 22.42
N ASP A 221 24.17 19.95 23.32
CA ASP A 221 22.85 19.42 22.97
C ASP A 221 21.92 20.48 22.34
N GLU A 222 22.17 21.77 22.61
CA GLU A 222 21.43 22.89 22.00
C GLU A 222 21.85 23.13 20.54
N LEU A 223 23.01 22.63 20.11
CA LEU A 223 23.50 22.79 18.73
C LEU A 223 22.59 22.12 17.71
N ARG A 224 21.89 21.04 18.08
CA ARG A 224 21.05 20.29 17.15
C ARG A 224 19.89 21.14 16.67
N LEU A 225 19.99 21.67 15.45
CA LEU A 225 18.93 22.44 14.81
C LEU A 225 17.80 21.52 14.34
N GLY A 226 18.15 20.38 13.73
CA GLY A 226 17.18 19.43 13.24
C GLY A 226 17.80 18.20 12.58
N THR A 227 16.95 17.44 11.91
CA THR A 227 17.32 16.23 11.18
C THR A 227 16.60 16.17 9.84
N ILE A 228 17.30 15.70 8.82
CA ILE A 228 16.79 15.50 7.46
C ILE A 228 16.80 14.00 7.16
N GLN A 229 15.69 13.45 6.67
CA GLN A 229 15.66 12.06 6.24
C GLN A 229 16.18 11.93 4.80
N VAL A 230 17.06 10.96 4.54
CA VAL A 230 17.49 10.67 3.17
C VAL A 230 16.45 9.78 2.50
N GLU A 231 15.84 10.25 1.41
CA GLU A 231 14.89 9.47 0.62
C GLU A 231 15.57 8.20 0.10
N GLY A 232 14.91 7.06 0.31
CA GLY A 232 15.52 5.73 0.18
C GLY A 232 15.94 5.09 1.51
N THR A 233 15.77 5.79 2.63
CA THR A 233 15.92 5.25 3.98
C THR A 233 14.73 5.64 4.87
N ASP A 234 13.96 4.61 5.26
CA ASP A 234 13.11 4.55 6.46
C ASP A 234 11.72 5.20 6.55
N ALA A 235 10.97 5.23 5.44
CA ALA A 235 9.49 5.16 5.51
C ALA A 235 8.80 4.25 4.45
N SER A 236 9.53 3.76 3.44
CA SER A 236 9.00 2.85 2.39
C SER A 236 9.67 1.47 2.35
N LYS A 237 10.34 1.07 3.44
CA LYS A 237 11.09 -0.17 3.50
C LYS A 237 10.29 -1.37 3.99
N THR A 238 9.30 -1.18 4.87
CA THR A 238 8.48 -2.31 5.33
C THR A 238 7.50 -2.72 4.25
N THR A 239 7.65 -3.93 3.75
CA THR A 239 6.65 -4.53 2.87
C THR A 239 5.77 -5.48 3.65
N THR A 240 4.50 -5.51 3.28
CA THR A 240 3.58 -6.56 3.71
C THR A 240 3.31 -7.47 2.53
N LEU A 241 3.62 -8.76 2.72
CA LEU A 241 3.27 -9.81 1.78
C LEU A 241 1.97 -10.46 2.24
N ALA A 242 0.96 -10.44 1.38
CA ALA A 242 -0.23 -11.27 1.52
C ALA A 242 -0.14 -12.43 0.53
N ALA A 243 -0.47 -13.63 0.98
CA ALA A 243 -0.47 -14.84 0.16
C ALA A 243 -1.82 -15.55 0.32
N THR A 244 -2.47 -15.89 -0.78
CA THR A 244 -3.79 -16.52 -0.80
C THR A 244 -3.84 -17.66 -1.80
N ALA A 245 -4.59 -18.71 -1.49
CA ALA A 245 -4.77 -19.86 -2.36
C ALA A 245 -6.22 -20.37 -2.25
N ALA A 246 -6.85 -20.65 -3.39
CA ALA A 246 -8.17 -21.27 -3.42
C ALA A 246 -8.05 -22.81 -3.28
N PRO A 247 -9.05 -23.47 -2.67
CA PRO A 247 -9.11 -24.93 -2.65
C PRO A 247 -9.09 -25.51 -4.07
N SER A 248 -8.29 -26.55 -4.30
CA SER A 248 -8.13 -27.17 -5.62
C SER A 248 -8.18 -28.70 -5.54
N PRO A 249 -8.82 -29.39 -6.50
CA PRO A 249 -8.81 -30.85 -6.58
C PRO A 249 -7.39 -31.42 -6.76
N VAL A 250 -7.14 -32.62 -6.21
CA VAL A 250 -5.84 -33.31 -6.32
C VAL A 250 -5.39 -33.58 -7.76
N ASP A 251 -6.31 -33.61 -8.73
CA ASP A 251 -6.05 -33.82 -10.17
C ASP A 251 -5.82 -32.52 -10.96
N LYS A 252 -5.85 -31.36 -10.30
CA LYS A 252 -5.62 -30.04 -10.90
C LYS A 252 -4.42 -29.33 -10.25
N PRO A 253 -3.70 -28.46 -10.98
CA PRO A 253 -2.70 -27.59 -10.34
C PRO A 253 -3.37 -26.67 -9.32
N ALA A 254 -2.65 -26.32 -8.26
CA ALA A 254 -3.06 -25.28 -7.33
C ALA A 254 -2.40 -23.96 -7.72
N THR A 255 -3.01 -22.83 -7.37
CA THR A 255 -2.43 -21.50 -7.62
C THR A 255 -2.37 -20.72 -6.31
N VAL A 256 -1.22 -20.09 -6.07
CA VAL A 256 -1.02 -19.18 -4.95
C VAL A 256 -0.78 -17.78 -5.51
N ASN A 257 -1.60 -16.84 -5.06
CA ASN A 257 -1.56 -15.44 -5.44
C ASN A 257 -0.91 -14.62 -4.33
N PHE A 258 -0.02 -13.72 -4.71
CA PHE A 258 0.72 -12.85 -3.82
C PHE A 258 0.39 -11.38 -4.10
N ALA A 259 0.26 -10.61 -3.03
CA ALA A 259 0.16 -9.16 -3.07
C ALA A 259 1.19 -8.54 -2.13
N VAL A 260 2.02 -7.64 -2.66
CA VAL A 260 3.03 -6.88 -1.94
C VAL A 260 2.54 -5.45 -1.80
N THR A 261 2.51 -4.93 -0.57
CA THR A 261 2.22 -3.53 -0.29
C THR A 261 3.47 -2.87 0.29
N PRO A 262 3.94 -1.74 -0.27
CA PRO A 262 3.35 -0.98 -1.39
C PRO A 262 3.49 -1.67 -2.76
N ALA A 263 2.57 -1.38 -3.69
CA ALA A 263 2.54 -1.99 -5.03
C ALA A 263 3.68 -1.53 -5.98
N THR A 264 4.52 -0.62 -5.50
CA THR A 264 5.80 -0.23 -6.11
C THR A 264 6.91 -1.26 -5.89
N GLY A 265 6.70 -2.22 -4.97
CA GLY A 265 7.64 -3.30 -4.72
C GLY A 265 7.88 -4.19 -5.95
N THR A 266 9.16 -4.33 -6.31
CA THR A 266 9.67 -5.21 -7.37
C THR A 266 10.50 -6.34 -6.77
N GLY A 267 10.89 -7.36 -7.53
CA GLY A 267 11.72 -8.45 -7.01
C GLY A 267 11.06 -9.81 -7.18
N THR A 268 11.32 -10.75 -6.26
CA THR A 268 10.85 -12.14 -6.40
C THR A 268 10.14 -12.64 -5.15
N VAL A 269 9.09 -13.42 -5.35
CA VAL A 269 8.47 -14.25 -4.30
C VAL A 269 8.89 -15.69 -4.50
N ALA A 270 9.40 -16.31 -3.44
CA ALA A 270 9.70 -17.73 -3.36
C ALA A 270 8.68 -18.40 -2.43
N LEU A 271 8.21 -19.58 -2.83
CA LEU A 271 7.28 -20.38 -2.05
C LEU A 271 7.96 -21.67 -1.63
N SER A 272 7.92 -21.96 -0.33
CA SER A 272 8.57 -23.13 0.25
C SER A 272 7.60 -23.97 1.07
N TYR A 273 7.88 -25.27 1.10
CA TYR A 273 7.18 -26.25 1.92
C TYR A 273 8.22 -27.02 2.74
N GLN A 274 8.10 -26.95 4.08
CA GLN A 274 9.04 -27.60 5.01
C GLN A 274 10.52 -27.25 4.75
N GLY A 275 10.78 -26.00 4.32
CA GLY A 275 12.12 -25.50 4.02
C GLY A 275 12.61 -25.74 2.58
N THR A 276 11.88 -26.51 1.76
CA THR A 276 12.23 -26.72 0.35
C THR A 276 11.46 -25.77 -0.55
N GLU A 277 12.16 -25.02 -1.42
CA GLU A 277 11.52 -24.18 -2.44
C GLU A 277 10.78 -25.04 -3.46
N ILE A 278 9.49 -24.73 -3.68
CA ILE A 278 8.62 -25.44 -4.62
C ILE A 278 8.22 -24.56 -5.82
N GLY A 279 8.54 -23.27 -5.79
CA GLY A 279 8.30 -22.36 -6.89
C GLY A 279 8.74 -20.94 -6.59
N LYS A 280 8.93 -20.16 -7.66
CA LYS A 280 9.35 -18.76 -7.61
C LYS A 280 8.67 -17.96 -8.71
N ALA A 281 8.35 -16.70 -8.44
CA ALA A 281 7.79 -15.78 -9.42
C ALA A 281 8.30 -14.35 -9.21
N THR A 282 8.38 -13.58 -10.29
CA THR A 282 8.73 -12.16 -10.24
C THR A 282 7.49 -11.34 -9.86
N VAL A 283 7.66 -10.34 -9.00
CA VAL A 283 6.62 -9.38 -8.61
C VAL A 283 6.58 -8.26 -9.63
N ALA A 284 5.39 -8.00 -10.19
CA ALA A 284 5.13 -6.88 -11.09
C ALA A 284 3.91 -6.11 -10.57
N ALA A 285 4.05 -4.80 -10.41
CA ALA A 285 3.01 -3.92 -9.87
C ALA A 285 2.40 -4.44 -8.55
N GLY A 286 3.25 -4.94 -7.64
CA GLY A 286 2.82 -5.47 -6.35
C GLY A 286 2.11 -6.83 -6.39
N ALA A 287 2.08 -7.52 -7.53
CA ALA A 287 1.42 -8.82 -7.65
C ALA A 287 2.34 -9.90 -8.23
N ALA A 288 2.13 -11.14 -7.78
CA ALA A 288 2.76 -12.33 -8.36
C ALA A 288 1.84 -13.55 -8.21
N SER A 289 2.09 -14.60 -8.99
CA SER A 289 1.33 -15.85 -8.92
C SER A 289 2.25 -17.03 -9.19
N ILE A 290 2.14 -18.09 -8.39
CA ILE A 290 2.86 -19.34 -8.55
C ILE A 290 1.85 -20.47 -8.74
N SER A 291 2.01 -21.23 -9.84
CA SER A 291 1.24 -22.44 -10.10
C SER A 291 1.99 -23.66 -9.57
N ILE A 292 1.38 -24.39 -8.64
CA ILE A 292 1.91 -25.61 -8.04
C ILE A 292 1.37 -26.81 -8.84
N PRO A 293 2.23 -27.64 -9.44
CA PRO A 293 1.82 -28.85 -10.14
C PRO A 293 0.98 -29.80 -9.27
N ALA A 294 0.04 -30.51 -9.89
CA ALA A 294 -0.83 -31.46 -9.18
C ALA A 294 -0.05 -32.57 -8.46
N THR A 295 1.15 -32.88 -8.94
CA THR A 295 2.05 -33.92 -8.41
C THR A 295 2.74 -33.53 -7.09
N THR A 296 2.85 -32.23 -6.76
CA THR A 296 3.52 -31.77 -5.54
C THR A 296 2.74 -32.14 -4.28
N PHE A 297 1.41 -32.07 -4.35
CA PHE A 297 0.50 -32.41 -3.26
C PHE A 297 -0.58 -33.40 -3.73
N PRO A 298 -0.25 -34.71 -3.80
CA PRO A 298 -1.11 -35.72 -4.41
C PRO A 298 -2.22 -36.22 -3.48
N LYS A 299 -2.20 -35.85 -2.19
CA LYS A 299 -3.19 -36.30 -1.19
C LYS A 299 -4.15 -35.17 -0.84
N VAL A 300 -5.36 -35.54 -0.46
CA VAL A 300 -6.35 -34.62 0.10
C VAL A 300 -5.84 -34.14 1.47
N GLY A 301 -5.94 -32.84 1.73
CA GLY A 301 -5.47 -32.25 2.98
C GLY A 301 -5.15 -30.76 2.86
N THR A 302 -4.74 -30.17 3.97
CA THR A 302 -4.29 -28.78 4.05
C THR A 302 -2.77 -28.77 4.22
N TYR A 303 -2.09 -28.04 3.35
CA TYR A 303 -0.64 -27.88 3.36
C TYR A 303 -0.32 -26.45 3.78
N ALA A 304 0.49 -26.27 4.83
CA ALA A 304 0.99 -24.98 5.27
C ALA A 304 2.32 -24.67 4.55
N LEU A 305 2.39 -23.53 3.88
CA LEU A 305 3.53 -23.10 3.10
C LEU A 305 4.03 -21.75 3.62
N GLN A 306 5.33 -21.51 3.44
CA GLN A 306 5.96 -20.22 3.73
C GLN A 306 6.30 -19.54 2.41
N ALA A 307 5.83 -18.31 2.26
CA ALA A 307 6.17 -17.43 1.17
C ALA A 307 7.14 -16.36 1.65
N GLU A 308 8.11 -16.03 0.82
CA GLU A 308 9.11 -15.01 1.09
C GLU A 308 9.28 -14.12 -0.13
N TYR A 309 9.10 -12.83 0.09
CA TYR A 309 9.43 -11.78 -0.85
C TYR A 309 10.86 -11.33 -0.59
N SER A 310 11.69 -11.28 -1.63
CA SER A 310 13.12 -10.96 -1.53
C SER A 310 13.43 -9.50 -1.19
N GLY A 311 12.46 -8.59 -1.42
CA GLY A 311 12.73 -7.16 -1.49
C GLY A 311 13.41 -6.74 -2.79
N ASP A 312 13.72 -5.45 -2.86
CA ASP A 312 14.52 -4.79 -3.90
C ASP A 312 15.39 -3.67 -3.28
N ALA A 313 15.99 -2.82 -4.12
CA ALA A 313 16.87 -1.73 -3.66
C ALA A 313 16.18 -0.71 -2.73
N THR A 314 14.86 -0.63 -2.78
CA THR A 314 14.03 0.37 -2.09
C THR A 314 13.03 -0.24 -1.09
N HIS A 315 12.79 -1.55 -1.16
CA HIS A 315 11.82 -2.29 -0.34
C HIS A 315 12.47 -3.49 0.35
N LEU A 316 12.25 -3.70 1.65
CA LEU A 316 12.75 -4.88 2.37
C LEU A 316 11.93 -6.13 2.03
N GLY A 317 12.55 -7.28 2.19
CA GLY A 317 11.87 -8.56 2.11
C GLY A 317 10.85 -8.76 3.23
N SER A 318 9.84 -9.58 2.96
CA SER A 318 8.79 -9.92 3.93
C SER A 318 8.33 -11.36 3.75
N LYS A 319 7.78 -11.95 4.82
CA LYS A 319 7.31 -13.34 4.83
C LYS A 319 5.82 -13.40 5.05
N ALA A 320 5.17 -14.41 4.47
CA ALA A 320 3.77 -14.71 4.67
C ALA A 320 3.55 -16.21 4.79
N ASN A 321 2.53 -16.60 5.54
CA ASN A 321 2.07 -17.98 5.60
C ASN A 321 0.84 -18.14 4.72
N VAL A 322 0.76 -19.26 3.99
CA VAL A 322 -0.40 -19.57 3.17
C VAL A 322 -0.77 -21.05 3.30
N SER A 323 -2.07 -21.32 3.34
CA SER A 323 -2.59 -22.68 3.38
C SER A 323 -3.17 -23.07 2.03
N VAL A 324 -2.65 -24.13 1.43
CA VAL A 324 -3.20 -24.72 0.20
C VAL A 324 -4.06 -25.92 0.59
N VAL A 325 -5.36 -25.85 0.27
CA VAL A 325 -6.31 -26.95 0.53
C VAL A 325 -6.48 -27.79 -0.72
N ARG A 326 -6.17 -29.09 -0.62
CA ARG A 326 -6.37 -30.08 -1.68
C ARG A 326 -7.64 -30.87 -1.41
N THR A 327 -8.59 -30.85 -2.35
CA THR A 327 -9.87 -31.57 -2.26
C THR A 327 -9.85 -32.85 -3.09
N ALA A 328 -10.82 -33.74 -2.86
CA ALA A 328 -10.98 -34.93 -3.68
C ALA A 328 -11.14 -34.56 -5.17
N ALA A 329 -10.58 -35.39 -6.06
CA ALA A 329 -10.75 -35.23 -7.50
C ALA A 329 -12.24 -35.23 -7.82
N THR A 330 -12.70 -34.27 -8.60
CA THR A 330 -14.05 -34.28 -9.14
C THR A 330 -14.09 -35.33 -10.23
N LEU A 331 -14.69 -36.49 -9.95
CA LEU A 331 -14.99 -37.45 -11.01
C LEU A 331 -15.84 -36.73 -12.08
N PRO A 332 -15.56 -36.93 -13.37
CA PRO A 332 -16.45 -36.41 -14.41
C PRO A 332 -17.87 -36.91 -14.10
N PRO A 333 -18.90 -36.04 -14.26
CA PRO A 333 -20.27 -36.48 -14.06
C PRO A 333 -20.50 -37.70 -14.94
N VAL A 334 -20.84 -38.84 -14.32
CA VAL A 334 -21.25 -40.03 -15.05
C VAL A 334 -22.53 -39.65 -15.78
N VAL A 335 -22.42 -39.22 -17.03
CA VAL A 335 -23.56 -39.04 -17.91
C VAL A 335 -24.23 -40.40 -18.01
N PRO A 336 -25.46 -40.59 -17.48
CA PRO A 336 -26.13 -41.87 -17.59
C PRO A 336 -26.25 -42.21 -19.07
N ALA A 337 -25.78 -43.40 -19.47
CA ALA A 337 -25.92 -43.84 -20.85
C ALA A 337 -27.40 -43.71 -21.28
N PRO A 338 -27.69 -43.21 -22.49
CA PRO A 338 -29.06 -43.00 -22.94
C PRO A 338 -29.85 -44.30 -22.88
N ILE A 339 -30.96 -44.28 -22.14
CA ILE A 339 -31.88 -45.43 -22.02
C ILE A 339 -32.75 -45.46 -23.28
N ALA A 340 -32.82 -46.59 -23.98
CA ALA A 340 -33.55 -46.68 -25.23
C ALA A 340 -35.08 -46.76 -25.04
N ASP A 341 -35.84 -46.08 -25.90
CA ASP A 341 -37.30 -46.15 -25.95
C ASP A 341 -37.84 -47.56 -26.25
N ALA A 342 -38.87 -48.00 -25.53
CA ALA A 342 -39.56 -49.27 -25.78
C ALA A 342 -40.95 -49.12 -26.40
N LYS A 343 -41.20 -49.86 -27.48
CA LYS A 343 -42.53 -50.01 -28.12
C LYS A 343 -43.07 -51.43 -27.93
N ILE A 344 -44.26 -51.56 -27.34
CA ILE A 344 -44.93 -52.86 -27.15
C ILE A 344 -45.73 -53.23 -28.41
N ASN A 345 -45.57 -54.47 -28.88
CA ASN A 345 -46.46 -55.09 -29.84
C ASN A 345 -47.15 -56.30 -29.19
N ALA A 346 -48.47 -56.26 -29.02
CA ALA A 346 -49.20 -57.30 -28.31
C ALA A 346 -50.38 -57.81 -29.17
N LYS A 347 -50.37 -59.11 -29.44
CA LYS A 347 -51.33 -59.80 -30.32
C LYS A 347 -52.12 -60.88 -29.55
N PRO A 348 -53.45 -60.79 -29.45
CA PRO A 348 -54.27 -61.79 -28.77
C PRO A 348 -54.36 -63.09 -29.58
N LYS A 349 -54.20 -64.24 -28.91
CA LYS A 349 -54.40 -65.57 -29.49
C LYS A 349 -55.32 -66.39 -28.57
N PRO A 350 -56.56 -66.74 -28.99
CA PRO A 350 -57.22 -66.46 -30.28
C PRO A 350 -57.66 -64.99 -30.47
N LYS A 351 -57.97 -64.57 -31.71
CA LYS A 351 -58.39 -63.18 -32.07
C LYS A 351 -59.60 -62.69 -31.25
N ALA A 352 -60.48 -63.59 -30.85
CA ALA A 352 -61.60 -63.33 -29.95
C ALA A 352 -61.53 -64.26 -28.75
N PHE A 353 -61.65 -63.71 -27.54
CA PHE A 353 -61.62 -64.48 -26.30
C PHE A 353 -63.01 -64.99 -25.96
N LYS A 354 -63.11 -66.23 -25.46
CA LYS A 354 -64.37 -66.79 -24.95
C LYS A 354 -64.47 -66.56 -23.44
N VAL A 355 -65.64 -66.18 -22.94
CA VAL A 355 -65.89 -66.05 -21.49
C VAL A 355 -65.56 -67.39 -20.79
N ASN A 356 -64.95 -67.32 -19.61
CA ASN A 356 -64.51 -68.48 -18.81
C ASN A 356 -63.49 -69.43 -19.47
N LYS A 357 -62.97 -69.13 -20.67
CA LYS A 357 -61.87 -69.89 -21.29
C LYS A 357 -60.54 -69.16 -21.10
N ALA A 358 -59.45 -69.94 -21.10
CA ALA A 358 -58.10 -69.39 -21.06
C ALA A 358 -57.73 -68.77 -22.42
N ALA A 359 -56.97 -67.68 -22.39
CA ALA A 359 -56.47 -67.01 -23.58
C ALA A 359 -54.97 -66.75 -23.45
N LYS A 360 -54.26 -66.57 -24.56
CA LYS A 360 -52.83 -66.23 -24.57
C LYS A 360 -52.64 -64.86 -25.23
N LEU A 361 -51.68 -64.09 -24.74
CA LEU A 361 -51.26 -62.83 -25.35
C LEU A 361 -49.79 -62.94 -25.74
N LYS A 362 -49.50 -62.88 -27.05
CA LYS A 362 -48.12 -62.81 -27.55
C LYS A 362 -47.67 -61.36 -27.51
N ILE A 363 -46.52 -61.10 -26.91
CA ILE A 363 -45.96 -59.78 -26.69
C ILE A 363 -44.55 -59.77 -27.27
N ALA A 364 -44.22 -58.71 -28.00
CA ALA A 364 -42.88 -58.41 -28.50
C ALA A 364 -42.56 -56.95 -28.20
N ILE A 365 -41.41 -56.69 -27.59
CA ILE A 365 -40.87 -55.36 -27.34
C ILE A 365 -39.93 -55.02 -28.50
N LYS A 366 -40.06 -53.80 -29.04
CA LYS A 366 -39.11 -53.23 -30.01
C LYS A 366 -38.43 -52.04 -29.34
N SER A 367 -37.11 -52.07 -29.28
CA SER A 367 -36.24 -50.98 -28.80
C SER A 367 -34.90 -51.10 -29.54
N ALA A 368 -34.09 -50.03 -29.51
CA ALA A 368 -32.73 -50.04 -30.02
C ALA A 368 -31.75 -50.83 -29.11
N SER A 369 -32.18 -51.23 -27.90
CA SER A 369 -31.35 -52.02 -26.98
C SER A 369 -31.28 -53.50 -27.36
N THR A 370 -30.12 -54.12 -27.11
CA THR A 370 -29.83 -55.54 -27.38
C THR A 370 -30.32 -56.49 -26.28
N SER A 371 -30.59 -55.98 -25.07
CA SER A 371 -31.20 -56.75 -23.98
C SER A 371 -32.58 -56.19 -23.65
N LEU A 372 -33.62 -56.95 -23.97
CA LEU A 372 -35.03 -56.56 -23.78
C LEU A 372 -35.75 -57.40 -22.71
N ALA A 373 -35.00 -58.14 -21.90
CA ALA A 373 -35.54 -58.92 -20.79
C ALA A 373 -36.17 -57.99 -19.75
N GLY A 374 -37.44 -58.24 -19.38
CA GLY A 374 -38.12 -57.41 -18.40
C GLY A 374 -39.50 -57.94 -18.00
N LYS A 375 -40.03 -57.37 -16.90
CA LYS A 375 -41.31 -57.81 -16.31
C LYS A 375 -42.49 -57.27 -17.11
N ILE A 376 -43.45 -58.14 -17.41
CA ILE A 376 -44.70 -57.80 -18.09
C ILE A 376 -45.90 -58.02 -17.17
N VAL A 377 -46.81 -57.05 -17.15
CA VAL A 377 -48.10 -57.16 -16.45
C VAL A 377 -49.23 -56.81 -17.41
N VAL A 378 -50.24 -57.68 -17.48
CA VAL A 378 -51.45 -57.47 -18.29
C VAL A 378 -52.64 -57.27 -17.36
N LYS A 379 -53.32 -56.14 -17.48
CA LYS A 379 -54.49 -55.76 -16.66
C LYS A 379 -55.75 -55.51 -17.50
N VAL A 380 -56.92 -55.72 -16.90
CA VAL A 380 -58.23 -55.26 -17.38
C VAL A 380 -58.88 -54.46 -16.26
N GLY A 381 -59.14 -53.18 -16.51
CA GLY A 381 -59.46 -52.24 -15.44
C GLY A 381 -58.34 -52.25 -14.38
N SER A 382 -58.70 -52.46 -13.12
CA SER A 382 -57.78 -52.60 -11.98
C SER A 382 -57.25 -54.03 -11.78
N LYS A 383 -57.81 -55.04 -12.44
CA LYS A 383 -57.47 -56.45 -12.19
C LYS A 383 -56.33 -56.95 -13.08
N THR A 384 -55.38 -57.68 -12.49
CA THR A 384 -54.28 -58.32 -13.21
C THR A 384 -54.72 -59.67 -13.80
N LEU A 385 -54.72 -59.78 -15.12
CA LEU A 385 -55.06 -61.01 -15.85
C LEU A 385 -53.86 -61.93 -16.07
N GLY A 386 -52.65 -61.39 -16.13
CA GLY A 386 -51.45 -62.20 -16.33
C GLY A 386 -50.17 -61.43 -15.99
N LYS A 387 -49.15 -62.17 -15.57
CA LYS A 387 -47.79 -61.68 -15.37
C LYS A 387 -46.84 -62.59 -16.14
N GLY A 388 -45.71 -62.05 -16.57
CA GLY A 388 -44.61 -62.86 -17.09
C GLY A 388 -43.36 -62.02 -17.32
N LYS A 389 -42.38 -62.60 -17.98
CA LYS A 389 -41.12 -61.95 -18.34
C LYS A 389 -40.90 -62.09 -19.84
N THR A 390 -40.28 -61.09 -20.46
CA THR A 390 -39.72 -61.21 -21.81
C THR A 390 -38.35 -61.86 -21.75
N ASP A 391 -38.00 -62.60 -22.81
CA ASP A 391 -36.62 -63.01 -23.07
C ASP A 391 -35.76 -61.82 -23.51
N ASP A 392 -34.45 -62.05 -23.71
CA ASP A 392 -33.51 -61.02 -24.16
C ASP A 392 -33.87 -60.45 -25.54
N ALA A 393 -34.58 -61.23 -26.37
CA ALA A 393 -35.13 -60.78 -27.66
C ALA A 393 -36.46 -60.01 -27.53
N GLY A 394 -36.93 -59.75 -26.30
CA GLY A 394 -38.12 -58.96 -26.02
C GLY A 394 -39.44 -59.68 -26.25
N LYS A 395 -39.44 -61.01 -26.40
CA LYS A 395 -40.62 -61.83 -26.71
C LYS A 395 -41.16 -62.50 -25.45
N ALA A 396 -42.49 -62.55 -25.32
CA ALA A 396 -43.18 -63.27 -24.26
C ALA A 396 -44.53 -63.80 -24.73
N THR A 397 -44.95 -64.96 -24.22
CA THR A 397 -46.33 -65.46 -24.37
C THR A 397 -46.98 -65.60 -23.00
N ILE A 398 -47.92 -64.70 -22.68
CA ILE A 398 -48.57 -64.65 -21.38
C ILE A 398 -49.88 -65.44 -21.43
N LYS A 399 -50.01 -66.48 -20.58
CA LYS A 399 -51.28 -67.15 -20.32
C LYS A 399 -52.13 -66.24 -19.43
N LEU A 400 -53.31 -65.84 -19.90
CA LEU A 400 -54.24 -64.98 -19.18
C LEU A 400 -55.18 -65.84 -18.32
N LYS A 401 -55.44 -65.39 -17.08
CA LYS A 401 -56.49 -65.95 -16.21
C LYS A 401 -57.84 -65.86 -16.92
N LYS A 402 -58.71 -66.85 -16.65
CA LYS A 402 -60.07 -66.93 -17.21
C LYS A 402 -60.82 -65.62 -16.98
N ILE A 403 -61.33 -65.02 -18.06
CA ILE A 403 -62.12 -63.79 -18.00
C ILE A 403 -63.52 -64.19 -17.49
N LYS A 404 -63.78 -63.96 -16.20
CA LYS A 404 -65.07 -64.28 -15.57
C LYS A 404 -66.15 -63.28 -16.01
N LYS A 405 -67.38 -63.76 -16.19
CA LYS A 405 -68.58 -62.98 -16.56
C LYS A 405 -68.83 -61.76 -15.64
N LYS A 406 -68.44 -61.85 -14.35
CA LYS A 406 -68.50 -60.77 -13.36
C LYS A 406 -67.61 -59.56 -13.69
N TYR A 407 -66.57 -59.72 -14.49
CA TYR A 407 -65.57 -58.66 -14.76
C TYR A 407 -65.70 -58.05 -16.16
N VAL A 408 -66.35 -58.75 -17.08
CA VAL A 408 -66.48 -58.35 -18.49
C VAL A 408 -67.78 -58.93 -19.05
N LYS A 409 -68.68 -58.06 -19.53
CA LYS A 409 -69.85 -58.44 -20.36
C LYS A 409 -69.40 -58.70 -21.82
N LYS A 410 -70.17 -59.46 -22.61
CA LYS A 410 -69.88 -59.72 -24.05
C LYS A 410 -69.59 -58.37 -24.75
N GLY A 411 -68.48 -58.24 -25.49
CA GLY A 411 -68.11 -56.94 -26.09
C GLY A 411 -66.61 -56.72 -26.30
N LYS A 412 -66.22 -55.49 -26.63
CA LYS A 412 -64.81 -55.07 -26.81
C LYS A 412 -64.21 -54.66 -25.46
N ILE A 413 -63.15 -55.34 -25.02
CA ILE A 413 -62.38 -54.97 -23.81
C ILE A 413 -61.04 -54.33 -24.14
N LYS A 414 -60.56 -53.49 -23.22
CA LYS A 414 -59.23 -52.86 -23.28
C LYS A 414 -58.29 -53.60 -22.31
N LEU A 415 -57.27 -54.28 -22.82
CA LEU A 415 -56.17 -54.86 -22.04
C LEU A 415 -55.04 -53.84 -21.93
N LYS A 416 -54.63 -53.47 -20.72
CA LYS A 416 -53.46 -52.63 -20.48
C LYS A 416 -52.24 -53.52 -20.25
N VAL A 417 -51.28 -53.49 -21.18
CA VAL A 417 -50.00 -54.18 -21.08
C VAL A 417 -48.95 -53.18 -20.61
N THR A 418 -48.24 -53.51 -19.53
CA THR A 418 -47.14 -52.70 -18.98
C THR A 418 -45.86 -53.51 -19.01
N TYR A 419 -44.81 -52.92 -19.57
CA TYR A 419 -43.42 -53.39 -19.51
C TYR A 419 -42.67 -52.58 -18.45
N GLY A 420 -42.00 -53.29 -17.54
CA GLY A 420 -41.34 -52.72 -16.37
C GLY A 420 -40.02 -52.02 -16.65
N GLY A 421 -39.52 -52.06 -17.88
CA GLY A 421 -38.17 -51.58 -18.23
C GLY A 421 -37.07 -52.51 -17.73
N ASN A 422 -35.83 -52.17 -18.07
CA ASN A 422 -34.60 -52.76 -17.51
C ASN A 422 -33.49 -51.68 -17.47
N ALA A 423 -32.24 -52.07 -17.22
CA ALA A 423 -31.12 -51.14 -17.10
C ALA A 423 -30.83 -50.32 -18.39
N THR A 424 -31.28 -50.79 -19.55
CA THR A 424 -30.95 -50.21 -20.86
C THR A 424 -32.18 -49.80 -21.68
N THR A 425 -33.39 -50.07 -21.18
CA THR A 425 -34.65 -49.88 -21.89
C THR A 425 -35.74 -49.30 -20.98
N GLU A 426 -36.42 -48.27 -21.45
CA GLU A 426 -37.45 -47.58 -20.68
C GLU A 426 -38.74 -48.40 -20.44
N LYS A 427 -39.55 -47.95 -19.49
CA LYS A 427 -40.89 -48.52 -19.21
C LYS A 427 -41.84 -48.18 -20.35
N ALA A 428 -42.58 -49.18 -20.84
CA ALA A 428 -43.57 -48.98 -21.89
C ALA A 428 -44.97 -49.40 -21.47
N LYS A 429 -46.00 -48.73 -21.99
CA LYS A 429 -47.42 -49.07 -21.76
C LYS A 429 -48.16 -49.11 -23.08
N LYS A 430 -49.02 -50.12 -23.27
CA LYS A 430 -49.89 -50.21 -24.46
C LYS A 430 -51.25 -50.77 -24.11
N THR A 431 -52.28 -50.21 -24.74
CA THR A 431 -53.65 -50.71 -24.62
C THR A 431 -54.02 -51.52 -25.87
N VAL A 432 -54.41 -52.78 -25.69
CA VAL A 432 -54.85 -53.68 -26.76
C VAL A 432 -56.36 -53.88 -26.65
N LYS A 433 -57.10 -53.61 -27.73
CA LYS A 433 -58.54 -53.87 -27.80
C LYS A 433 -58.75 -55.34 -28.22
N VAL A 434 -59.52 -56.10 -27.44
CA VAL A 434 -59.84 -57.51 -27.74
C VAL A 434 -61.35 -57.73 -27.71
N LYS A 435 -61.90 -58.49 -28.66
CA LYS A 435 -63.32 -58.87 -28.68
C LYS A 435 -63.54 -60.10 -27.80
N VAL A 436 -64.49 -60.03 -26.88
CA VAL A 436 -64.92 -61.16 -26.04
C VAL A 436 -66.27 -61.67 -26.54
N LYS A 437 -66.29 -62.91 -27.01
CA LYS A 437 -67.49 -63.68 -27.32
C LYS A 437 -67.88 -64.46 -26.05
N GLY A 438 -69.17 -64.59 -25.76
CA GLY A 438 -69.61 -65.34 -24.59
C GLY A 438 -70.21 -66.67 -24.96
#